data_AF-A0AA42UMH0-F1
#
_entry.id   AF-A0AA42UMH0-F1
#
_cell.length_a   1.000
_cell.length_b   1.000
_cell.length_c   1.000
_cell.angle_alpha   90.00
_cell.angle_beta   90.00
_cell.angle_gamma   90.00
#
_symmetry.space_group_name_H-M   'P 1'
#
loop_
_entity.id
_entity.type
_entity.pdbx_description
1 polymer ?
#
loop_
_entity_poly.entity_id
_entity_poly.type
_entity_poly.pdbx_seq_one_letter_code
_entity_poly.pdbx_strand_id
1 'polypeptide(L)'
;MICQSQMNDYKYIKRDPSYSKMRTIDVYQIHNKSIAWLEQSLKDSIGLKNIVITHHAPSIKSVPKEYISDPVTSAYASNLEDFIIEYQPMYWIHGHIHTPCRYKIGDTEIICNPHEYIDEKDNGFIKELMIEL
;
A
#
# COMPACT_ATOMS: atom_id res chain seq x y z
N MET A 1 7.81 15.31 -7.16
CA MET A 1 8.28 16.62 -6.64
C MET A 1 7.31 17.21 -5.63
N ILE A 2 5.99 17.12 -5.84
CA ILE A 2 4.97 17.67 -4.94
C ILE A 2 5.00 17.01 -3.56
N CYS A 3 4.94 15.67 -3.47
CA CYS A 3 4.93 14.95 -2.19
C CYS A 3 6.11 15.31 -1.28
N GLN A 4 7.31 15.52 -1.86
CA GLN A 4 8.51 15.88 -1.09
C GLN A 4 8.35 17.17 -0.29
N SER A 5 7.66 18.15 -0.86
CA SER A 5 7.43 19.45 -0.22
C SER A 5 6.30 19.42 0.81
N GLN A 6 5.34 18.51 0.65
CA GLN A 6 4.11 18.50 1.43
C GLN A 6 4.17 17.53 2.63
N MET A 7 4.76 16.35 2.47
CA MET A 7 4.74 15.32 3.51
C MET A 7 5.78 15.57 4.61
N ASN A 8 5.42 15.22 5.85
CA ASN A 8 6.27 15.38 7.03
C ASN A 8 7.48 14.43 7.00
N ASP A 9 7.34 13.27 6.39
CA ASP A 9 8.38 12.26 6.21
C ASP A 9 9.67 12.88 5.65
N TYR A 10 9.55 13.63 4.56
CA TYR A 10 10.70 14.26 3.91
C TYR A 10 11.26 15.49 4.66
N LYS A 11 10.55 15.96 5.68
CA LYS A 11 11.00 17.05 6.57
C LYS A 11 11.78 16.51 7.76
N TYR A 12 11.32 15.41 8.34
CA TYR A 12 11.78 14.93 9.64
C TYR A 12 12.55 13.59 9.59
N ILE A 13 12.29 12.72 8.62
CA ILE A 13 13.00 11.45 8.49
C ILE A 13 14.38 11.68 7.89
N LYS A 14 15.40 11.14 8.57
CA LYS A 14 16.79 11.15 8.15
C LYS A 14 17.27 9.73 7.90
N ARG A 15 18.12 9.58 6.89
CA ARG A 15 18.69 8.28 6.50
C ARG A 15 20.02 8.05 7.19
N ASP A 16 20.14 6.89 7.83
CA ASP A 16 21.43 6.37 8.30
C ASP A 16 22.26 5.83 7.10
N PRO A 17 23.61 5.90 7.12
CA PRO A 17 24.48 6.58 8.10
C PRO A 17 24.73 8.05 7.77
N SER A 18 24.25 8.53 6.62
CA SER A 18 24.54 9.89 6.12
C SER A 18 23.89 11.02 6.94
N TYR A 19 22.90 10.71 7.77
CA TYR A 19 21.97 11.64 8.43
C TYR A 19 21.32 12.67 7.49
N SER A 20 21.34 12.43 6.18
CA SER A 20 20.69 13.28 5.19
C SER A 20 19.18 13.08 5.21
N LYS A 21 18.42 14.12 4.85
CA LYS A 21 16.96 14.03 4.75
C LYS A 21 16.57 12.94 3.75
N MET A 22 15.53 12.19 4.07
CA MET A 22 14.89 11.28 3.13
C MET A 22 14.28 12.08 1.98
N ARG A 23 14.44 11.60 0.75
CA ARG A 23 13.88 12.20 -0.47
C ARG A 23 12.95 11.21 -1.15
N THR A 24 12.08 11.72 -2.03
CA THR A 24 11.16 10.85 -2.80
C THR A 24 11.91 9.83 -3.64
N ILE A 25 13.10 10.17 -4.16
CA ILE A 25 13.93 9.23 -4.93
C ILE A 25 14.42 8.05 -4.09
N ASP A 26 14.67 8.28 -2.79
CA ASP A 26 15.14 7.22 -1.91
C ASP A 26 14.01 6.21 -1.64
N VAL A 27 12.77 6.71 -1.42
CA VAL A 27 11.58 5.86 -1.26
C VAL A 27 11.23 5.12 -2.55
N TYR A 28 11.35 5.78 -3.70
CA TYR A 28 11.14 5.13 -5.01
C TYR A 28 12.12 3.97 -5.25
N GLN A 29 13.39 4.13 -4.88
CA GLN A 29 14.37 3.05 -4.97
C GLN A 29 14.06 1.89 -4.03
N ILE A 30 13.57 2.18 -2.82
CA ILE A 30 13.13 1.14 -1.87
C ILE A 30 11.92 0.40 -2.46
N HIS A 31 10.93 1.12 -2.98
CA HIS A 31 9.75 0.53 -3.61
C HIS A 31 10.13 -0.42 -4.74
N ASN A 32 10.98 -0.01 -5.68
CA ASN A 32 11.40 -0.87 -6.79
C ASN A 32 12.11 -2.15 -6.32
N LYS A 33 12.94 -2.05 -5.27
CA LYS A 33 13.59 -3.24 -4.68
C LYS A 33 12.57 -4.17 -4.03
N SER A 34 11.57 -3.61 -3.32
CA SER A 34 10.49 -4.38 -2.72
C SER A 34 9.63 -5.08 -3.77
N ILE A 35 9.30 -4.41 -4.88
CA ILE A 35 8.54 -5.02 -5.97
C ILE A 35 9.34 -6.15 -6.64
N ALA A 36 10.63 -5.94 -6.94
CA ALA A 36 11.46 -6.99 -7.53
C ALA A 36 11.57 -8.22 -6.61
N TRP A 37 11.70 -8.00 -5.30
CA TRP A 37 11.72 -9.10 -4.33
C TRP A 37 10.36 -9.82 -4.23
N LEU A 38 9.25 -9.07 -4.23
CA LEU A 38 7.90 -9.63 -4.18
C LEU A 38 7.61 -10.46 -5.44
N GLU A 39 8.01 -9.95 -6.61
CA GLU A 39 7.90 -10.64 -7.89
C GLU A 39 8.60 -12.00 -7.87
N GLN A 40 9.86 -12.02 -7.40
CA GLN A 40 10.62 -13.27 -7.30
C GLN A 40 9.96 -14.23 -6.31
N SER A 41 9.47 -13.72 -5.17
CA SER A 41 8.81 -14.53 -4.15
C SER A 41 7.54 -15.20 -4.69
N LEU A 42 6.73 -14.49 -5.49
CA LEU A 42 5.53 -15.03 -6.12
C LEU A 42 5.84 -16.03 -7.23
N LYS A 43 6.94 -15.82 -7.97
CA LYS A 43 7.45 -16.78 -8.96
C LYS A 43 7.93 -18.08 -8.30
N ASP A 44 8.60 -17.98 -7.16
CA ASP A 44 9.12 -19.14 -6.43
C ASP A 44 8.00 -19.93 -5.73
N SER A 45 6.83 -19.32 -5.51
CA SER A 45 5.67 -19.92 -4.84
C SER A 45 4.50 -20.23 -5.79
N ILE A 46 4.75 -20.34 -7.10
CA ILE A 46 3.73 -20.72 -8.09
C ILE A 46 3.06 -22.04 -7.67
N GLY A 47 1.72 -22.06 -7.74
CA GLY A 47 0.89 -23.21 -7.35
C GLY A 47 0.55 -23.28 -5.86
N LEU A 48 1.08 -22.37 -5.04
CA LEU A 48 0.69 -22.22 -3.63
C LEU A 48 -0.36 -21.12 -3.46
N LYS A 49 -1.07 -21.15 -2.32
CA LYS A 49 -1.94 -20.04 -1.91
C LYS A 49 -1.09 -18.89 -1.39
N ASN A 50 -0.99 -17.83 -2.17
CA ASN A 50 -0.21 -16.63 -1.82
C ASN A 50 -1.10 -15.55 -1.21
N ILE A 51 -0.61 -14.89 -0.16
CA ILE A 51 -1.22 -13.73 0.47
C ILE A 51 -0.16 -12.65 0.55
N VAL A 52 -0.46 -11.47 -0.01
CA VAL A 52 0.44 -10.31 0.02
C VAL A 52 -0.05 -9.34 1.07
N ILE A 53 0.87 -8.85 1.90
CA ILE A 53 0.58 -7.84 2.93
C ILE A 53 1.53 -6.67 2.76
N THR A 54 0.97 -5.47 2.66
CA THR A 54 1.73 -4.22 2.47
C THR A 54 1.15 -3.12 3.33
N HIS A 55 1.91 -2.06 3.63
CA HIS A 55 1.34 -0.91 4.32
C HIS A 55 0.54 0.00 3.37
N HIS A 56 1.16 0.38 2.24
CA HIS A 56 0.58 1.27 1.23
C HIS A 56 -0.43 0.53 0.34
N ALA A 57 -1.40 1.26 -0.23
CA ALA A 57 -2.39 0.67 -1.12
C ALA A 57 -1.77 0.25 -2.46
N PRO A 58 -2.18 -0.90 -3.03
CA PRO A 58 -1.67 -1.39 -4.32
C PRO A 58 -2.43 -0.82 -5.53
N SER A 59 -3.47 0.00 -5.29
CA SER A 59 -4.23 0.66 -6.35
C SER A 59 -4.91 1.92 -5.82
N ILE A 60 -5.14 2.86 -6.74
CA ILE A 60 -5.93 4.08 -6.50
C ILE A 60 -7.38 3.76 -6.10
N LYS A 61 -7.89 2.57 -6.40
CA LYS A 61 -9.25 2.12 -6.04
C LYS A 61 -9.47 2.05 -4.53
N SER A 62 -8.41 1.91 -3.74
CA SER A 62 -8.51 1.98 -2.28
C SER A 62 -8.73 3.40 -1.76
N VAL A 63 -8.43 4.42 -2.56
CA VAL A 63 -8.42 5.83 -2.13
C VAL A 63 -9.83 6.42 -2.19
N PRO A 64 -10.31 7.11 -1.13
CA PRO A 64 -11.59 7.81 -1.14
C PRO A 64 -11.67 8.83 -2.29
N LYS A 65 -12.87 8.97 -2.87
CA LYS A 65 -13.10 9.73 -4.11
C LYS A 65 -12.63 11.18 -4.02
N GLU A 66 -12.78 11.79 -2.85
CA GLU A 66 -12.36 13.15 -2.54
C GLU A 66 -10.84 13.37 -2.63
N TYR A 67 -10.03 12.31 -2.47
CA TYR A 67 -8.57 12.39 -2.49
C TYR A 67 -7.95 11.87 -3.80
N ILE A 68 -8.73 11.24 -4.69
CA ILE A 68 -8.20 10.66 -5.95
C ILE A 68 -7.47 11.71 -6.81
N SER A 69 -7.97 12.96 -6.84
CA SER A 69 -7.36 14.05 -7.61
C SER A 69 -6.22 14.76 -6.88
N ASP A 70 -5.96 14.44 -5.61
CA ASP A 70 -4.85 15.05 -4.87
C ASP A 70 -3.51 14.46 -5.36
N PRO A 71 -2.57 15.26 -5.85
CA PRO A 71 -1.27 14.76 -6.29
C PRO A 71 -0.48 14.02 -5.21
N VAL A 72 -0.68 14.35 -3.92
CA VAL A 72 0.00 13.68 -2.81
C VAL A 72 -0.47 12.23 -2.65
N THR A 73 -1.66 11.88 -3.15
CA THR A 73 -2.19 10.50 -3.18
C THR A 73 -1.21 9.48 -3.79
N SER A 74 -0.35 9.93 -4.72
CA SER A 74 0.72 9.10 -5.29
C SER A 74 1.76 8.58 -4.28
N ALA A 75 1.81 9.15 -3.08
CA ALA A 75 2.64 8.64 -1.98
C ALA A 75 1.92 7.58 -1.13
N TYR A 76 0.59 7.46 -1.24
CA TYR A 76 -0.24 6.56 -0.42
C TYR A 76 -0.65 5.30 -1.18
N ALA A 77 -0.85 5.41 -2.50
CA ALA A 77 -1.25 4.32 -3.38
C ALA A 77 -0.29 4.16 -4.57
N SER A 78 0.20 2.94 -4.78
CA SER A 78 0.99 2.55 -5.95
C SER A 78 0.06 1.99 -7.02
N ASN A 79 0.35 2.17 -8.31
CA ASN A 79 -0.43 1.53 -9.38
C ASN A 79 0.15 0.13 -9.68
N LEU A 80 -0.27 -0.89 -8.92
CA LEU A 80 0.19 -2.27 -9.06
C LEU A 80 -0.88 -3.20 -9.65
N GLU A 81 -1.89 -2.65 -10.33
CA GLU A 81 -3.00 -3.45 -10.86
C GLU A 81 -2.52 -4.51 -11.85
N ASP A 82 -1.66 -4.14 -12.80
CA ASP A 82 -1.11 -5.10 -13.78
C ASP A 82 -0.27 -6.20 -13.11
N PHE A 83 0.52 -5.85 -12.08
CA PHE A 83 1.28 -6.80 -11.28
C PHE A 83 0.36 -7.79 -10.57
N ILE A 84 -0.73 -7.31 -9.97
CA ILE A 84 -1.74 -8.15 -9.34
C ILE A 84 -2.39 -9.06 -10.39
N ILE A 85 -2.71 -8.53 -11.57
CA ILE A 85 -3.32 -9.31 -12.65
C ILE A 85 -2.40 -10.44 -13.12
N GLU A 86 -1.09 -10.19 -13.19
CA GLU A 86 -0.09 -11.18 -13.60
C GLU A 86 0.07 -12.32 -12.59
N TYR A 87 0.19 -12.01 -11.29
CA TYR A 87 0.55 -13.00 -10.27
C TYR A 87 -0.64 -13.56 -9.47
N GLN A 88 -1.79 -12.89 -9.47
CA GLN A 88 -3.05 -13.33 -8.85
C GLN A 88 -2.89 -13.93 -7.44
N PRO A 89 -2.25 -13.25 -6.46
CA PRO A 89 -2.30 -13.72 -5.08
C PRO A 89 -3.76 -13.82 -4.62
N MET A 90 -4.08 -14.73 -3.72
CA MET A 90 -5.47 -14.93 -3.26
C MET A 90 -6.00 -13.66 -2.57
N TYR A 91 -5.18 -13.06 -1.71
CA TYR A 91 -5.48 -11.81 -1.02
C TYR A 91 -4.34 -10.82 -1.12
N TRP A 92 -4.68 -9.54 -1.21
CA TRP A 92 -3.76 -8.43 -0.95
C TRP A 92 -4.32 -7.56 0.16
N ILE A 93 -3.65 -7.58 1.31
CA ILE A 93 -4.07 -6.84 2.50
C ILE A 93 -3.21 -5.59 2.63
N HIS A 94 -3.84 -4.43 2.81
CA HIS A 94 -3.14 -3.18 3.05
C HIS A 94 -3.78 -2.32 4.15
N GLY A 95 -3.13 -1.22 4.49
CA GLY A 95 -3.63 -0.21 5.41
C GLY A 95 -3.47 1.18 4.84
N HIS A 96 -3.05 2.12 5.70
CA HIS A 96 -2.64 3.49 5.41
C HIS A 96 -3.71 4.45 4.88
N ILE A 97 -4.75 3.95 4.21
CA ILE A 97 -5.77 4.78 3.56
C ILE A 97 -6.91 5.19 4.51
N HIS A 98 -6.83 4.89 5.81
CA HIS A 98 -7.76 5.34 6.87
C HIS A 98 -9.23 5.28 6.39
N THR A 99 -9.57 4.24 5.64
CA THR A 99 -10.88 4.00 5.08
C THR A 99 -10.88 2.51 4.74
N PRO A 100 -11.72 1.71 5.42
CA PRO A 100 -11.87 0.31 5.08
C PRO A 100 -12.38 0.17 3.65
N CYS A 101 -11.80 -0.77 2.92
CA CYS A 101 -12.26 -1.11 1.57
C CYS A 101 -12.05 -2.59 1.29
N ARG A 102 -12.93 -3.15 0.46
CA ARG A 102 -12.80 -4.52 -0.02
C ARG A 102 -13.29 -4.60 -1.46
N TYR A 103 -12.44 -5.04 -2.36
CA TYR A 103 -12.74 -5.10 -3.80
C TYR A 103 -11.84 -6.13 -4.49
N LYS A 104 -12.05 -6.37 -5.79
CA LYS A 104 -11.23 -7.29 -6.58
C LYS A 104 -10.42 -6.61 -7.66
N ILE A 105 -9.24 -7.15 -7.93
CA ILE A 105 -8.45 -6.92 -9.14
C ILE A 105 -8.14 -8.30 -9.72
N GLY A 106 -8.79 -8.67 -10.82
CA GLY A 106 -8.79 -10.05 -11.28
C GLY A 106 -9.47 -10.97 -10.25
N ASP A 107 -8.78 -12.05 -9.89
CA ASP A 107 -9.21 -13.01 -8.87
C ASP A 107 -8.73 -12.64 -7.46
N THR A 108 -7.73 -11.75 -7.33
CA THR A 108 -7.23 -11.25 -6.05
C THR A 108 -8.27 -10.38 -5.34
N GLU A 109 -8.55 -10.70 -4.07
CA GLU A 109 -9.33 -9.84 -3.20
C GLU A 109 -8.42 -8.87 -2.42
N ILE A 110 -8.64 -7.57 -2.64
CA ILE A 110 -7.94 -6.47 -1.97
C ILE A 110 -8.71 -6.08 -0.72
N ILE A 111 -8.04 -6.00 0.42
CA ILE A 111 -8.65 -5.73 1.72
C ILE A 111 -7.87 -4.64 2.46
N CYS A 112 -8.58 -3.61 2.91
CA CYS A 112 -8.11 -2.58 3.82
C CYS A 112 -9.03 -2.54 5.03
N ASN A 113 -8.48 -2.67 6.24
CA ASN A 113 -9.25 -2.59 7.48
C ASN A 113 -8.45 -1.86 8.57
N PRO A 114 -8.19 -0.54 8.42
CA PRO A 114 -7.35 0.23 9.34
C PRO A 114 -8.16 0.68 10.56
N HIS A 115 -7.57 0.60 11.75
CA HIS A 115 -8.22 0.98 13.03
C HIS A 115 -8.29 2.50 13.27
N GLU A 116 -7.53 3.31 12.52
CA GLU A 116 -7.41 4.77 12.72
C GLU A 116 -6.88 5.24 14.08
N TYR A 117 -6.70 6.55 14.21
CA TYR A 117 -6.31 7.20 15.47
C TYR A 117 -7.49 7.26 16.44
N ILE A 118 -7.19 7.29 17.75
CA ILE A 118 -8.20 7.31 18.83
C ILE A 118 -9.19 8.47 18.72
N ASP A 119 -8.76 9.60 18.13
CA ASP A 119 -9.54 10.83 18.02
C ASP A 119 -10.30 10.96 16.68
N GLU A 120 -10.12 10.01 15.76
CA GLU A 120 -10.87 9.98 14.49
C GLU A 120 -12.27 9.38 14.70
N LYS A 121 -13.20 9.75 13.83
CA LYS A 121 -14.56 9.19 13.86
C LYS A 121 -14.50 7.71 13.48
N ASP A 122 -15.47 6.92 13.93
CA ASP A 122 -15.62 5.55 13.45
C ASP A 122 -15.62 5.50 11.92
N ASN A 123 -14.63 4.81 11.38
CA ASN A 123 -14.38 4.68 9.95
C ASN A 123 -14.94 3.37 9.38
N GLY A 124 -15.56 2.54 10.20
CA GLY A 124 -16.03 1.20 9.83
C GLY A 124 -15.00 0.10 10.03
N PHE A 125 -13.98 0.31 10.87
CA PHE A 125 -13.03 -0.73 11.26
C PHE A 125 -13.74 -1.96 11.84
N ILE A 126 -13.43 -3.13 11.30
CA ILE A 126 -14.00 -4.40 11.74
C ILE A 126 -12.99 -5.12 12.63
N LYS A 127 -13.18 -5.04 13.95
CA LYS A 127 -12.27 -5.60 14.97
C LYS A 127 -12.00 -7.10 14.80
N GLU A 128 -13.01 -7.85 14.38
CA GLU A 128 -12.97 -9.32 14.28
C GLU A 128 -13.08 -9.77 12.82
N LEU A 129 -12.50 -9.01 11.89
CA LEU A 129 -12.50 -9.38 10.48
C LEU A 129 -11.73 -10.69 10.28
N MET A 130 -12.44 -11.75 9.87
CA MET A 130 -11.86 -13.03 9.49
C MET A 130 -11.89 -13.22 7.97
N ILE A 131 -10.86 -13.88 7.43
CA ILE A 131 -10.79 -14.30 6.04
C ILE A 131 -10.51 -15.81 5.97
N GLU A 132 -11.12 -16.47 5.00
CA GLU A 132 -10.99 -17.92 4.80
C GLU A 132 -9.87 -18.22 3.81
N LEU A 133 -9.15 -19.34 4.02
CA LEU A 133 -7.99 -19.74 3.21
C LEU A 133 -8.29 -20.88 2.24
#